data_AF-A0A520A077-F1
#
_entry.id   AF-A0A520A077-F1
#
_cell.length_a   1.000
_cell.length_b   1.000
_cell.length_c   1.000
_cell.angle_alpha   90.00
_cell.angle_beta   90.00
_cell.angle_gamma   90.00
#
_symmetry.space_group_name_H-M   'P 1'
#
loop_
_entity.id
_entity.type
_entity.pdbx_description
1 polymer ?
#
loop_
_entity_poly.entity_id
_entity_poly.type
_entity_poly.pdbx_seq_one_letter_code
_entity_poly.pdbx_strand_id
1 'polypeptide(L)'
;MRATTITFLLILTYTSGIAQTDLNKMGKSRTELADSINVFYKALFKSLKVGYLHRKSIDWKPLEDETYRNLQSYNDFNNSLKQITNLFDKIKASHCIVYRGDDRYTVTRKVISKDLYSAQWKIKYDSKPSFEVKVIDGKYGYILMPGMVFSDNSAEHMSNIAQPMYDEIVKVKTKYNIDGWIIDLRFNTGGNSAPMLLALYDFLGNTDIWGELDEKKKLVRKFKLSSGSYIQKSQTIASIKPSGKLLDKEKVALITGIFTGSSGEVTALAFKGRQNTIFIGENTLVGIGNVLIGPLTIGNNIIIAQYVVISGLNHDYESIDLPISAQPINKRPITIDDDCWIGANVVITSGVKIGKHCVIAAGSIVTRDVPPFSIAAGNPARIIKRYNPDKKMWDKVDQRG
;
A
#
# COMPACT_ATOMS: atom_id res chain seq x y z
N MET A 1 -3.14 1.05 7.42
CA MET A 1 -1.99 1.65 6.72
C MET A 1 -1.40 2.79 7.56
N ARG A 2 -0.27 2.53 8.22
CA ARG A 2 0.58 3.61 8.75
C ARG A 2 0.93 4.52 7.57
N ALA A 3 0.95 5.84 7.80
CA ALA A 3 1.64 6.76 6.91
C ALA A 3 3.15 6.52 7.09
N THR A 4 3.62 5.37 6.62
CA THR A 4 5.04 5.17 6.34
C THR A 4 5.32 6.16 5.21
N THR A 5 6.20 7.12 5.48
CA THR A 5 6.70 8.08 4.53
C THR A 5 6.86 7.42 3.16
N ILE A 6 6.01 7.77 2.19
CA ILE A 6 6.17 7.35 0.80
C ILE A 6 7.40 8.10 0.30
N THR A 7 8.57 7.47 0.44
CA THR A 7 9.82 7.99 -0.10
C THR A 7 9.74 7.83 -1.62
N PHE A 8 9.80 8.96 -2.32
CA PHE A 8 9.67 9.06 -3.77
C PHE A 8 10.51 8.04 -4.53
N LEU A 9 9.88 7.50 -5.57
CA LEU A 9 10.47 6.71 -6.62
C LEU A 9 11.32 7.61 -7.52
N LEU A 10 12.64 7.62 -7.30
CA LEU A 10 13.57 8.10 -8.32
C LEU A 10 13.81 6.93 -9.29
N ILE A 11 12.94 6.78 -10.29
CA ILE A 11 13.29 5.97 -11.47
C ILE A 11 14.29 6.80 -12.27
N LEU A 12 15.58 6.46 -12.17
CA LEU A 12 16.53 6.82 -13.21
C LEU A 12 16.29 5.87 -14.40
N THR A 13 15.20 6.09 -15.14
CA THR A 13 15.15 5.63 -16.53
C THR A 13 16.10 6.53 -17.28
N TYR A 14 17.20 5.94 -17.76
CA TYR A 14 18.03 6.56 -18.78
C TYR A 14 17.13 6.87 -19.98
N THR A 15 16.67 8.12 -20.08
CA THR A 15 16.21 8.68 -21.35
C THR A 15 17.45 8.88 -22.19
N SER A 16 17.51 8.14 -23.29
CA SER A 16 18.40 8.29 -24.43
C SER A 16 18.88 9.71 -24.65
N GLY A 17 20.21 9.90 -24.64
CA GLY A 17 20.84 11.16 -25.02
C GLY A 17 22.10 11.43 -24.21
N ILE A 18 23.15 10.64 -24.44
CA ILE A 18 24.58 11.03 -24.49
C ILE A 18 25.37 9.74 -24.81
N ALA A 19 26.09 9.79 -25.93
CA ALA A 19 27.13 8.86 -26.37
C ALA A 19 26.74 7.38 -26.53
N GLN A 20 26.11 7.07 -27.66
CA GLN A 20 26.27 5.76 -28.29
C GLN A 20 27.63 5.79 -29.01
N THR A 21 28.70 5.47 -28.30
CA THR A 21 29.96 5.04 -28.91
C THR A 21 30.09 3.54 -28.68
N ASP A 22 30.12 2.82 -29.79
CA ASP A 22 30.30 1.39 -29.91
C ASP A 22 31.56 0.95 -29.14
N LEU A 23 31.40 0.28 -27.99
CA LEU A 23 32.50 -0.18 -27.14
C LEU A 23 32.83 -1.65 -27.34
N ASN A 24 32.47 -2.22 -28.49
CA ASN A 24 32.92 -3.53 -28.92
C ASN A 24 34.20 -3.42 -29.74
N LYS A 25 35.28 -2.99 -29.09
CA LYS A 25 36.70 -3.31 -29.39
C LYS A 25 37.61 -2.46 -28.49
N MET A 26 38.74 -3.07 -28.09
CA MET A 26 39.84 -2.53 -27.28
C MET A 26 39.76 -2.81 -25.77
N GLY A 27 40.80 -3.45 -25.24
CA GLY A 27 41.03 -3.61 -23.81
C GLY A 27 41.19 -2.24 -23.18
N LYS A 28 40.25 -1.85 -22.32
CA LYS A 28 40.24 -0.54 -21.66
C LYS A 28 41.42 -0.41 -20.70
N SER A 29 42.10 0.73 -20.74
CA SER A 29 43.11 1.07 -19.74
C SER A 29 42.46 1.27 -18.36
N ARG A 30 43.22 1.10 -17.27
CA ARG A 30 42.74 1.31 -15.90
C ARG A 30 42.20 2.75 -15.68
N THR A 31 42.72 3.72 -16.44
CA THR A 31 42.33 5.14 -16.38
C THR A 31 40.94 5.37 -16.96
N GLU A 32 40.66 4.86 -18.17
CA GLU A 32 39.35 5.00 -18.83
C GLU A 32 38.21 4.30 -18.06
N LEU A 33 38.55 3.22 -17.37
CA LEU A 33 37.63 2.52 -16.50
C LEU A 33 37.31 3.33 -15.23
N ALA A 34 38.33 3.88 -14.57
CA ALA A 34 38.15 4.75 -13.40
C ALA A 34 37.28 5.97 -13.76
N ASP A 35 37.47 6.52 -14.96
CA ASP A 35 36.65 7.62 -15.48
C ASP A 35 35.17 7.23 -15.64
N SER A 36 34.89 6.03 -16.17
CA SER A 36 33.52 5.55 -16.36
C SER A 36 32.76 5.37 -15.03
N ILE A 37 33.44 4.82 -14.00
CA ILE A 37 32.88 4.67 -12.64
C ILE A 37 32.60 6.04 -12.02
N ASN A 38 33.58 6.94 -12.08
CA ASN A 38 33.47 8.27 -11.50
C ASN A 38 32.37 9.10 -12.16
N VAL A 39 32.22 9.05 -13.48
CA VAL A 39 31.16 9.76 -14.21
C VAL A 39 29.79 9.31 -13.74
N PHE A 40 29.57 7.99 -13.64
CA PHE A 40 28.30 7.45 -13.16
C PHE A 40 27.99 7.86 -11.72
N TYR A 41 28.92 7.67 -10.78
CA TYR A 41 28.67 8.02 -9.38
C TYR A 41 28.51 9.52 -9.14
N LYS A 42 29.22 10.37 -9.90
CA LYS A 42 29.02 11.81 -9.88
C LYS A 42 27.60 12.18 -10.35
N ALA A 43 27.09 11.53 -11.39
CA ALA A 43 25.71 11.72 -11.85
C ALA A 43 24.68 11.18 -10.85
N LEU A 44 24.95 10.04 -10.21
CA LEU A 44 24.12 9.46 -9.17
C LEU A 44 23.99 10.41 -7.96
N PHE A 45 25.12 10.89 -7.44
CA PHE A 45 25.13 11.86 -6.33
C PHE A 45 24.45 13.18 -6.69
N LYS A 46 24.66 13.70 -7.90
CA LYS A 46 23.93 14.88 -8.39
C LYS A 46 22.43 14.64 -8.37
N SER A 47 21.98 13.49 -8.87
CA SER A 47 20.57 13.10 -8.87
C SER A 47 20.00 12.99 -7.46
N LEU A 48 20.73 12.37 -6.52
CA LEU A 48 20.32 12.24 -5.13
C LEU A 48 20.24 13.59 -4.41
N LYS A 49 21.25 14.46 -4.58
CA LYS A 49 21.30 15.81 -3.98
C LYS A 49 20.17 16.73 -4.47
N VAL A 50 19.55 16.43 -5.60
CA VAL A 50 18.42 17.21 -6.14
C VAL A 50 17.10 16.53 -5.82
N GLY A 51 16.97 15.25 -6.13
CA GLY A 51 15.68 14.53 -6.16
C GLY A 51 15.38 13.68 -4.94
N TYR A 52 16.36 13.35 -4.09
CA TYR A 52 16.09 12.52 -2.92
C TYR A 52 15.27 13.27 -1.88
N LEU A 53 14.21 12.64 -1.36
CA LEU A 53 13.26 13.28 -0.45
C LEU A 53 13.94 13.76 0.84
N HIS A 54 14.82 12.94 1.42
CA HIS A 54 15.51 13.26 2.67
C HIS A 54 16.91 13.88 2.45
N ARG A 55 17.15 14.49 1.29
CA ARG A 55 18.45 15.07 0.92
C ARG A 55 19.01 16.10 1.91
N LYS A 56 18.16 16.78 2.67
CA LYS A 56 18.55 17.80 3.65
C LYS A 56 19.09 17.23 4.95
N SER A 57 18.76 15.97 5.27
CA SER A 57 19.24 15.31 6.50
C SER A 57 20.53 14.52 6.29
N ILE A 58 21.14 14.61 5.10
CA ILE A 58 22.35 13.88 4.75
C ILE A 58 23.52 14.85 4.76
N ASP A 59 24.58 14.49 5.49
CA ASP A 59 25.89 15.09 5.30
C ASP A 59 26.57 14.45 4.08
N TRP A 60 26.50 15.16 2.95
CA TRP A 60 26.87 14.61 1.65
C TRP A 60 28.38 14.43 1.48
N LYS A 61 29.18 15.30 2.08
CA LYS A 61 30.62 15.32 1.81
C LYS A 61 31.31 14.07 2.37
N PRO A 62 31.12 13.69 3.65
CA PRO A 62 31.69 12.45 4.18
C PRO A 62 31.16 11.20 3.46
N LEU A 63 29.88 11.20 3.07
CA LEU A 63 29.27 10.08 2.36
C LEU A 63 29.87 9.89 0.96
N GLU A 64 30.07 10.97 0.22
CA GLU A 64 30.73 10.95 -1.09
C GLU A 64 32.17 10.47 -0.95
N ASP A 65 32.94 11.05 -0.02
CA ASP A 65 34.35 10.71 0.19
C ASP A 65 34.53 9.24 0.56
N GLU A 66 33.66 8.69 1.40
CA GLU A 66 33.64 7.26 1.71
C GLU A 66 33.26 6.40 0.50
N THR A 67 32.23 6.80 -0.26
CA THR A 67 31.79 6.05 -1.44
C THR A 67 32.92 5.99 -2.48
N TYR A 68 33.58 7.11 -2.77
CA TYR A 68 34.70 7.14 -3.70
C TYR A 68 35.92 6.36 -3.20
N ARG A 69 36.21 6.34 -1.89
CA ARG A 69 37.23 5.45 -1.34
C ARG A 69 36.88 3.97 -1.57
N ASN A 70 35.65 3.58 -1.32
CA ASN A 70 35.20 2.20 -1.56
C ASN A 70 35.26 1.82 -3.04
N LEU A 71 34.98 2.77 -3.95
CA LEU A 71 35.03 2.54 -5.39
C LEU A 71 36.43 2.18 -5.91
N GLN A 72 37.50 2.58 -5.20
CA GLN A 72 38.89 2.22 -5.57
C GLN A 72 39.15 0.70 -5.49
N SER A 73 38.33 -0.06 -4.77
CA SER A 73 38.43 -1.51 -4.67
C SER A 73 37.87 -2.26 -5.88
N TYR A 74 37.19 -1.57 -6.81
CA TYR A 74 36.56 -2.19 -7.97
C TYR A 74 37.41 -2.03 -9.23
N ASN A 75 37.60 -3.15 -9.93
CA ASN A 75 38.37 -3.21 -11.17
C ASN A 75 37.48 -3.30 -12.42
N ASP A 76 36.18 -3.09 -12.28
CA ASP A 76 35.23 -3.01 -13.40
C ASP A 76 33.96 -2.25 -13.01
N PHE A 77 33.30 -1.67 -14.02
CA PHE A 77 32.11 -0.85 -13.82
C PHE A 77 30.92 -1.67 -13.28
N ASN A 78 30.77 -2.93 -13.71
CA ASN A 78 29.62 -3.76 -13.34
C ASN A 78 29.66 -4.09 -11.85
N ASN A 79 30.80 -4.54 -11.34
CA ASN A 79 30.97 -4.81 -9.93
C ASN A 79 30.91 -3.52 -9.10
N SER A 80 31.33 -2.38 -9.63
CA SER A 80 31.21 -1.09 -8.93
C SER A 80 29.77 -0.75 -8.56
N LEU A 81 28.76 -1.23 -9.32
CA LEU A 81 27.33 -1.00 -9.02
C LEU A 81 26.90 -1.63 -7.69
N LYS A 82 27.63 -2.62 -7.16
CA LYS A 82 27.38 -3.20 -5.82
C LYS A 82 27.52 -2.14 -4.70
N GLN A 83 28.28 -1.06 -4.92
CA GLN A 83 28.36 0.04 -3.95
C GLN A 83 27.07 0.85 -3.80
N ILE A 84 26.15 0.76 -4.76
CA ILE A 84 24.83 1.41 -4.66
C ILE A 84 24.08 0.90 -3.43
N THR A 85 24.15 -0.40 -3.12
CA THR A 85 23.49 -0.98 -1.93
C THR A 85 24.05 -0.38 -0.64
N ASN A 86 25.38 -0.29 -0.51
CA ASN A 86 26.01 0.33 0.66
C ASN A 86 25.61 1.80 0.81
N LEU A 87 25.66 2.56 -0.29
CA LEU A 87 25.25 3.96 -0.34
C LEU A 87 23.79 4.11 0.10
N PHE A 88 22.88 3.33 -0.49
CA PHE A 88 21.45 3.43 -0.22
C PHE A 88 21.08 2.99 1.19
N ASP A 89 21.72 1.96 1.74
CA ASP A 89 21.50 1.51 3.13
C ASP A 89 21.85 2.62 4.12
N LYS A 90 22.99 3.30 3.92
CA LYS A 90 23.43 4.40 4.79
C LYS A 90 22.46 5.57 4.82
N ILE A 91 21.97 5.96 3.65
CA ILE A 91 20.99 7.06 3.56
C ILE A 91 19.55 6.59 3.78
N LYS A 92 19.33 5.30 4.04
CA LYS A 92 18.00 4.67 4.21
C LYS A 92 17.08 4.92 3.00
N ALA A 93 17.64 4.90 1.79
CA ALA A 93 16.93 5.09 0.53
C ALA A 93 16.16 3.83 0.09
N SER A 94 15.24 3.37 0.96
CA SER A 94 14.54 2.09 0.83
C SER A 94 13.69 1.91 -0.44
N HIS A 95 13.39 3.01 -1.13
CA HIS A 95 12.57 3.06 -2.35
C HIS A 95 13.35 3.57 -3.58
N CYS A 96 14.67 3.78 -3.47
CA CYS A 96 15.51 4.12 -4.61
C CYS A 96 16.06 2.85 -5.27
N ILE A 97 16.07 2.84 -6.60
CA ILE A 97 16.53 1.70 -7.40
C ILE A 97 17.31 2.23 -8.60
N VAL A 98 18.46 1.63 -8.89
CA VAL A 98 19.16 1.79 -10.16
C VAL A 98 18.98 0.52 -10.98
N TYR A 99 18.60 0.67 -12.24
CA TYR A 99 18.44 -0.42 -13.19
C TYR A 99 19.60 -0.46 -14.17
N ARG A 100 20.01 -1.66 -14.55
CA ARG A 100 20.92 -1.89 -15.68
C ARG A 100 20.53 -3.17 -16.41
N GLY A 101 19.91 -3.04 -17.57
CA GLY A 101 19.20 -4.17 -18.16
C GLY A 101 18.15 -4.69 -17.17
N ASP A 102 18.16 -5.99 -16.91
CA ASP A 102 17.28 -6.65 -15.93
C ASP A 102 17.80 -6.59 -14.49
N ASP A 103 19.05 -6.17 -14.28
CA ASP A 103 19.65 -6.07 -12.95
C ASP A 103 19.14 -4.86 -12.17
N ARG A 104 18.97 -5.05 -10.86
CA ARG A 104 18.43 -4.04 -9.94
C ARG A 104 19.37 -3.84 -8.75
N TYR A 105 19.77 -2.60 -8.52
CA TYR A 105 20.64 -2.21 -7.42
C TYR A 105 19.86 -1.29 -6.47
N THR A 106 19.66 -1.73 -5.23
CA THR A 106 18.85 -1.04 -4.20
C THR A 106 19.36 -1.38 -2.80
N VAL A 107 18.69 -0.89 -1.75
CA VAL A 107 18.97 -1.23 -0.35
C VAL A 107 18.97 -2.74 -0.10
N THR A 108 19.66 -3.15 0.97
CA THR A 108 19.51 -4.48 1.54
C THR A 108 18.07 -4.67 2.01
N ARG A 109 17.31 -5.52 1.33
CA ARG A 109 15.91 -5.78 1.68
C ARG A 109 15.84 -6.71 2.88
N LYS A 110 14.98 -6.36 3.84
CA LYS A 110 14.59 -7.29 4.89
C LYS A 110 13.85 -8.46 4.24
N VAL A 111 14.39 -9.67 4.39
CA VAL A 111 13.70 -10.89 3.95
C VAL A 111 12.53 -11.11 4.90
N ILE A 112 11.31 -11.09 4.37
CA ILE A 112 10.13 -11.46 5.13
C ILE A 112 10.06 -12.99 5.15
N SER A 113 10.10 -13.60 6.34
CA SER A 113 10.09 -15.07 6.46
C SER A 113 8.83 -15.66 5.81
N LYS A 114 9.01 -16.76 5.06
CA LYS A 114 7.91 -17.55 4.52
C LYS A 114 7.01 -18.13 5.62
N ASP A 115 7.46 -18.18 6.88
CA ASP A 115 6.68 -18.74 7.98
C ASP A 115 5.55 -17.83 8.46
N LEU A 116 5.58 -16.55 8.07
CA LEU A 116 4.52 -15.59 8.41
C LEU A 116 3.24 -15.77 7.57
N TYR A 117 3.26 -16.63 6.55
CA TYR A 117 2.14 -16.81 5.63
C TYR A 117 1.32 -18.07 5.92
N SER A 118 0.03 -18.01 5.60
CA SER A 118 -0.82 -19.20 5.59
C SER A 118 -0.38 -20.19 4.51
N ALA A 119 -0.62 -21.48 4.73
CA ALA A 119 -0.30 -22.53 3.75
C ALA A 119 -0.98 -22.26 2.38
N GLN A 120 -2.23 -21.80 2.38
CA GLN A 120 -2.97 -21.44 1.16
C GLN A 120 -2.30 -20.29 0.39
N TRP A 121 -1.82 -19.28 1.12
CA TRP A 121 -1.11 -18.16 0.49
C TRP A 121 0.16 -18.66 -0.19
N LYS A 122 0.96 -19.52 0.47
CA LYS A 122 2.20 -20.08 -0.09
C LYS A 122 1.93 -20.85 -1.40
N ILE A 123 0.91 -21.72 -1.40
CA ILE A 123 0.49 -22.48 -2.59
C ILE A 123 0.12 -21.55 -3.75
N LYS A 124 -0.69 -20.52 -3.50
CA LYS A 124 -1.08 -19.55 -4.54
C LYS A 124 0.10 -18.69 -4.99
N TYR A 125 1.00 -18.32 -4.10
CA TYR A 125 2.19 -17.55 -4.45
C TYR A 125 3.11 -18.32 -5.40
N ASP A 126 3.36 -19.60 -5.11
CA ASP A 126 4.23 -20.45 -5.93
C ASP A 126 3.65 -20.68 -7.35
N SER A 127 2.34 -20.50 -7.53
CA SER A 127 1.69 -20.52 -8.84
C SER A 127 1.89 -19.25 -9.68
N LYS A 128 2.54 -18.20 -9.15
CA LYS A 128 2.72 -16.88 -9.79
C LYS A 128 1.39 -16.30 -10.30
N PRO A 129 0.47 -15.90 -9.40
CA PRO A 129 -0.90 -15.59 -9.77
C PRO A 129 -0.95 -14.38 -10.71
N SER A 130 -1.72 -14.51 -11.79
CA SER A 130 -2.06 -13.43 -12.71
C SER A 130 -3.32 -12.69 -12.25
N PHE A 131 -3.71 -11.66 -13.00
CA PHE A 131 -5.02 -11.04 -12.86
C PHE A 131 -6.11 -12.10 -13.00
N GLU A 132 -7.12 -12.02 -12.13
CA GLU A 132 -8.19 -13.01 -12.05
C GLU A 132 -9.48 -12.30 -11.64
N VAL A 133 -10.57 -12.52 -12.37
CA VAL A 133 -11.92 -12.11 -11.99
C VAL A 133 -12.83 -13.32 -11.93
N LYS A 134 -13.54 -13.50 -10.81
CA LYS A 134 -14.52 -14.60 -10.66
C LYS A 134 -15.67 -14.22 -9.75
N VAL A 135 -16.65 -15.12 -9.65
CA VAL A 135 -17.75 -15.03 -8.70
C VAL A 135 -17.58 -16.09 -7.63
N ILE A 136 -17.66 -15.69 -6.37
CA ILE A 136 -17.63 -16.55 -5.19
C ILE A 136 -19.08 -16.71 -4.69
N ASP A 137 -19.46 -17.94 -4.37
CA ASP A 137 -20.79 -18.32 -3.87
C ASP A 137 -21.97 -17.83 -4.74
N GLY A 138 -21.71 -17.60 -6.03
CA GLY A 138 -22.68 -17.06 -6.98
C GLY A 138 -23.12 -15.60 -6.73
N LYS A 139 -22.54 -14.91 -5.74
CA LYS A 139 -23.02 -13.60 -5.27
C LYS A 139 -21.94 -12.53 -5.11
N TYR A 140 -20.69 -12.93 -4.87
CA TYR A 140 -19.62 -11.97 -4.59
C TYR A 140 -18.62 -11.93 -5.73
N GLY A 141 -18.36 -10.73 -6.25
CA GLY A 141 -17.30 -10.53 -7.23
C GLY A 141 -15.94 -10.61 -6.55
N TYR A 142 -14.97 -11.26 -7.16
CA TYR A 142 -13.62 -11.36 -6.66
C TYR A 142 -12.64 -10.94 -7.75
N ILE A 143 -11.70 -10.07 -7.40
CA ILE A 143 -10.62 -9.59 -8.26
C ILE A 143 -9.29 -9.86 -7.55
N LEU A 144 -8.40 -10.62 -8.18
CA LEU A 144 -6.98 -10.66 -7.79
C LEU A 144 -6.22 -9.68 -8.68
N MET A 145 -5.62 -8.65 -8.09
CA MET A 145 -4.80 -7.69 -8.82
C MET A 145 -3.30 -7.94 -8.54
N PRO A 146 -2.53 -8.52 -9.46
CA PRO A 146 -1.12 -8.81 -9.25
C PRO A 146 -0.25 -7.56 -9.36
N GLY A 147 1.02 -7.69 -9.00
CA GLY A 147 2.04 -6.69 -9.37
C GLY A 147 2.28 -6.69 -10.90
N MET A 148 2.64 -5.53 -11.46
CA MET A 148 2.81 -5.35 -12.91
C MET A 148 4.11 -4.62 -13.21
N VAL A 149 5.16 -5.38 -13.51
CA VAL A 149 6.49 -4.82 -13.81
C VAL A 149 6.79 -5.05 -15.29
N PHE A 150 7.01 -3.96 -16.01
CA PHE A 150 7.37 -3.95 -17.42
C PHE A 150 8.20 -2.69 -17.72
N SER A 151 9.02 -2.73 -18.77
CA SER A 151 9.93 -1.65 -19.16
C SER A 151 9.26 -0.57 -20.02
N ASP A 152 8.31 -0.96 -20.87
CA ASP A 152 7.57 -0.06 -21.76
C ASP A 152 6.50 0.72 -20.97
N ASN A 153 6.75 2.01 -20.72
CA ASN A 153 5.83 2.90 -20.04
C ASN A 153 5.10 3.85 -21.01
N SER A 154 4.97 3.46 -22.28
CA SER A 154 4.17 4.21 -23.25
C SER A 154 2.68 4.17 -22.88
N ALA A 155 1.97 5.24 -23.22
CA ALA A 155 0.53 5.33 -22.98
C ALA A 155 -0.23 4.19 -23.67
N GLU A 156 0.19 3.82 -24.87
CA GLU A 156 -0.38 2.72 -25.65
C GLU A 156 -0.20 1.38 -24.93
N HIS A 157 1.02 1.03 -24.51
CA HIS A 157 1.28 -0.23 -23.81
C HIS A 157 0.48 -0.36 -22.52
N MET A 158 0.46 0.69 -21.69
CA MET A 158 -0.33 0.70 -20.46
C MET A 158 -1.84 0.55 -20.72
N SER A 159 -2.35 1.19 -21.77
CA SER A 159 -3.76 1.08 -22.17
C SER A 159 -4.11 -0.34 -22.66
N ASN A 160 -3.21 -0.95 -23.43
CA ASN A 160 -3.35 -2.33 -23.93
C ASN A 160 -3.31 -3.38 -22.82
N ILE A 161 -2.63 -3.10 -21.70
CA ILE A 161 -2.70 -3.94 -20.49
C ILE A 161 -4.00 -3.69 -19.73
N ALA A 162 -4.41 -2.43 -19.57
CA ALA A 162 -5.55 -2.04 -18.75
C ALA A 162 -6.90 -2.52 -19.32
N GLN A 163 -7.11 -2.40 -20.63
CA GLN A 163 -8.41 -2.65 -21.26
C GLN A 163 -8.89 -4.11 -21.09
N PRO A 164 -8.08 -5.16 -21.33
CA PRO A 164 -8.54 -6.53 -21.13
C PRO A 164 -8.92 -6.82 -19.67
N MET A 165 -8.17 -6.28 -18.70
CA MET A 165 -8.49 -6.44 -17.28
C MET A 165 -9.81 -5.75 -16.91
N TYR A 166 -10.03 -4.54 -17.44
CA TYR A 166 -11.31 -3.84 -17.31
C TYR A 166 -12.46 -4.66 -17.91
N ASP A 167 -12.28 -5.20 -19.11
CA ASP A 167 -13.30 -5.96 -19.82
C ASP A 167 -13.70 -7.25 -19.08
N GLU A 168 -12.77 -7.91 -18.38
CA GLU A 168 -13.09 -9.05 -17.51
C GLU A 168 -14.00 -8.66 -16.34
N ILE A 169 -13.76 -7.51 -15.73
CA ILE A 169 -14.64 -6.97 -14.68
C ILE A 169 -16.01 -6.63 -15.26
N VAL A 170 -16.06 -6.02 -16.45
CA VAL A 170 -17.31 -5.72 -17.16
C VAL A 170 -18.11 -6.99 -17.44
N LYS A 171 -17.46 -8.06 -17.93
CA LYS A 171 -18.12 -9.37 -18.17
C LYS A 171 -18.80 -9.90 -16.90
N VAL A 172 -18.13 -9.82 -15.75
CA VAL A 172 -18.70 -10.32 -14.49
C VAL A 172 -19.82 -9.41 -13.98
N LYS A 173 -19.61 -8.09 -13.95
CA LYS A 173 -20.63 -7.15 -13.41
C LYS A 173 -21.91 -7.09 -14.26
N THR A 174 -21.84 -7.47 -15.53
CA THR A 174 -22.99 -7.50 -16.44
C THR A 174 -23.71 -8.85 -16.44
N LYS A 175 -22.97 -9.95 -16.27
CA LYS A 175 -23.53 -11.31 -16.29
C LYS A 175 -24.20 -11.70 -14.96
N TYR A 176 -23.73 -11.18 -13.84
CA TYR A 176 -24.17 -11.61 -12.51
C TYR A 176 -24.70 -10.45 -11.68
N ASN A 177 -25.67 -10.73 -10.81
CA ASN A 177 -26.12 -9.79 -9.79
C ASN A 177 -25.21 -9.92 -8.56
N ILE A 178 -24.25 -9.00 -8.45
CA ILE A 178 -23.20 -9.04 -7.43
C ILE A 178 -23.61 -8.22 -6.20
N ASP A 179 -23.59 -8.83 -5.01
CA ASP A 179 -23.96 -8.22 -3.73
C ASP A 179 -22.81 -7.38 -3.11
N GLY A 180 -21.58 -7.63 -3.56
CA GLY A 180 -20.36 -6.96 -3.11
C GLY A 180 -19.11 -7.53 -3.76
N TRP A 181 -18.01 -6.80 -3.66
CA TRP A 181 -16.75 -7.11 -4.31
C TRP A 181 -15.62 -7.29 -3.32
N ILE A 182 -14.75 -8.25 -3.62
CA ILE A 182 -13.48 -8.48 -2.94
C ILE A 182 -12.38 -8.11 -3.92
N ILE A 183 -11.50 -7.19 -3.53
CA ILE A 183 -10.31 -6.84 -4.30
C ILE A 183 -9.10 -7.28 -3.49
N ASP A 184 -8.39 -8.30 -3.98
CA ASP A 184 -7.25 -8.92 -3.32
C ASP A 184 -5.94 -8.38 -3.87
N LEU A 185 -5.21 -7.67 -3.00
CA LEU A 185 -3.90 -7.08 -3.27
C LEU A 185 -2.76 -7.82 -2.54
N ARG A 186 -3.02 -8.98 -1.90
CA ARG A 186 -2.01 -9.71 -1.09
C ARG A 186 -0.79 -10.14 -1.89
N PHE A 187 -0.93 -10.29 -3.21
CA PHE A 187 0.14 -10.66 -4.14
C PHE A 187 0.70 -9.46 -4.93
N ASN A 188 0.23 -8.24 -4.61
CA ASN A 188 0.59 -7.04 -5.36
C ASN A 188 1.79 -6.31 -4.72
N THR A 189 2.98 -6.62 -5.19
CA THR A 189 4.22 -5.95 -4.75
C THR A 189 4.49 -4.63 -5.49
N GLY A 190 3.52 -4.13 -6.27
CA GLY A 190 3.61 -2.90 -7.03
C GLY A 190 4.04 -3.09 -8.49
N GLY A 191 4.72 -2.08 -9.04
CA GLY A 191 5.04 -2.00 -10.46
C GLY A 191 4.49 -0.71 -11.07
N ASN A 192 3.75 -0.79 -12.16
CA ASN A 192 3.08 0.37 -12.75
C ASN A 192 1.61 0.44 -12.29
N SER A 193 1.23 1.53 -11.61
CA SER A 193 -0.13 1.70 -11.07
C SER A 193 -1.17 2.09 -12.11
N ALA A 194 -0.78 2.67 -13.25
CA ALA A 194 -1.73 3.17 -14.25
C ALA A 194 -2.69 2.07 -14.75
N PRO A 195 -2.22 0.91 -15.25
CA PRO A 195 -3.12 -0.16 -15.70
C PRO A 195 -3.95 -0.76 -14.56
N MET A 196 -3.40 -0.85 -13.34
CA MET A 196 -4.13 -1.36 -12.17
C MET A 196 -5.34 -0.48 -11.83
N LEU A 197 -5.13 0.85 -11.79
CA LEU A 197 -6.15 1.83 -11.43
C LEU A 197 -7.18 1.99 -12.54
N LEU A 198 -6.77 1.91 -13.81
CA LEU A 198 -7.68 1.92 -14.95
C LEU A 198 -8.57 0.69 -14.99
N ALA A 199 -8.04 -0.51 -14.73
CA ALA A 199 -8.86 -1.72 -14.65
C ALA A 199 -9.95 -1.60 -13.57
N LEU A 200 -9.65 -0.92 -12.47
CA LEU A 200 -10.60 -0.67 -11.37
C LEU A 200 -11.43 0.62 -11.54
N TYR A 201 -11.45 1.21 -12.74
CA TYR A 201 -12.09 2.50 -13.01
C TYR A 201 -13.53 2.59 -12.51
N ASP A 202 -14.35 1.55 -12.71
CA ASP A 202 -15.76 1.62 -12.31
C ASP A 202 -15.95 1.78 -10.80
N PHE A 203 -15.07 1.20 -9.98
CA PHE A 203 -15.11 1.33 -8.53
C PHE A 203 -14.60 2.69 -8.05
N LEU A 204 -13.67 3.27 -8.81
CA LEU A 204 -13.00 4.50 -8.44
C LEU A 204 -13.77 5.74 -8.92
N GLY A 205 -14.43 5.65 -10.08
CA GLY A 205 -15.19 6.73 -10.68
C GLY A 205 -14.34 7.91 -11.15
N ASN A 206 -15.01 9.01 -11.49
CA ASN A 206 -14.40 10.21 -12.04
C ASN A 206 -13.90 11.16 -10.94
N THR A 207 -12.73 10.89 -10.37
CA THR A 207 -12.21 11.65 -9.22
C THR A 207 -10.69 11.63 -9.09
N ASP A 208 -10.16 12.51 -8.24
CA ASP A 208 -8.79 12.41 -7.75
C ASP A 208 -8.65 11.11 -6.95
N ILE A 209 -7.70 10.26 -7.34
CA ILE A 209 -7.55 8.92 -6.75
C ILE A 209 -6.32 8.76 -5.88
N TRP A 210 -5.24 9.50 -6.16
CA TRP A 210 -4.08 9.60 -5.27
C TRP A 210 -3.20 10.79 -5.64
N GLY A 211 -2.16 11.04 -4.85
CA GLY A 211 -1.21 12.11 -5.09
C GLY A 211 0.09 11.97 -4.32
N GLU A 212 1.05 12.82 -4.65
CA GLU A 212 2.37 12.85 -4.05
C GLU A 212 2.49 14.07 -3.12
N LEU A 213 3.04 13.84 -1.93
CA LEU A 213 3.30 14.88 -0.94
C LEU A 213 4.81 15.13 -0.86
N ASP A 214 5.23 16.39 -0.68
CA ASP A 214 6.62 16.72 -0.38
C ASP A 214 7.02 16.43 1.08
N GLU A 215 8.26 16.76 1.45
CA GLU A 215 8.80 16.59 2.81
C GLU A 215 8.02 17.35 3.88
N LYS A 216 7.29 18.41 3.51
CA LYS A 216 6.43 19.21 4.39
C LYS A 216 4.98 18.71 4.39
N LYS A 217 4.72 17.54 3.81
CA LYS A 217 3.38 16.96 3.61
C LYS A 217 2.46 17.82 2.74
N LYS A 218 3.02 18.72 1.91
CA LYS A 218 2.25 19.51 0.96
C LYS A 218 2.05 18.69 -0.31
N LEU A 219 0.82 18.70 -0.83
CA LEU A 219 0.50 18.04 -2.09
C LEU A 219 1.18 18.73 -3.27
N VAL A 220 1.99 17.98 -4.01
CA VAL A 220 2.77 18.48 -5.17
C VAL A 220 2.35 17.84 -6.49
N ARG A 221 1.71 16.67 -6.45
CA ARG A 221 1.16 15.99 -7.63
C ARG A 221 -0.15 15.33 -7.30
N LYS A 222 -1.06 15.33 -8.27
CA LYS A 222 -2.35 14.63 -8.21
C LYS A 222 -2.52 13.76 -9.44
N PHE A 223 -3.17 12.62 -9.24
CA PHE A 223 -3.59 11.69 -10.27
C PHE A 223 -5.09 11.51 -10.19
N LYS A 224 -5.74 11.60 -11.35
CA LYS A 224 -7.19 11.59 -11.50
C LYS A 224 -7.61 10.50 -12.49
N LEU A 225 -8.77 9.90 -12.24
CA LEU A 225 -9.52 9.18 -13.27
C LEU A 225 -10.64 10.08 -13.79
N SER A 226 -10.79 10.12 -15.11
CA SER A 226 -11.87 10.87 -15.76
C SER A 226 -12.21 10.25 -17.11
N SER A 227 -13.45 9.82 -17.31
CA SER A 227 -13.94 9.27 -18.58
C SER A 227 -13.04 8.17 -19.15
N GLY A 228 -12.61 7.24 -18.29
CA GLY A 228 -11.70 6.15 -18.65
C GLY A 228 -10.24 6.55 -18.84
N SER A 229 -9.85 7.79 -18.57
CA SER A 229 -8.46 8.25 -18.68
C SER A 229 -7.80 8.38 -17.31
N TYR A 230 -6.56 7.93 -17.21
CA TYR A 230 -5.69 8.16 -16.06
C TYR A 230 -4.80 9.37 -16.33
N ILE A 231 -5.05 10.44 -15.58
CA ILE A 231 -4.57 11.78 -15.89
C ILE A 231 -3.64 12.27 -14.80
N GLN A 232 -2.52 12.86 -15.22
CA GLN A 232 -1.62 13.61 -14.37
C GLN A 232 -1.56 15.05 -14.87
N LYS A 233 -1.97 16.02 -14.04
CA LYS A 233 -2.18 17.42 -14.46
C LYS A 233 -3.17 17.51 -15.64
N SER A 234 -2.68 17.75 -16.86
CA SER A 234 -3.47 17.83 -18.09
C SER A 234 -3.08 16.75 -19.12
N GLN A 235 -2.16 15.85 -18.75
CA GLN A 235 -1.68 14.80 -19.64
C GLN A 235 -2.39 13.48 -19.31
N THR A 236 -2.98 12.85 -20.33
CA THR A 236 -3.44 11.48 -20.25
C THR A 236 -2.22 10.55 -20.29
N ILE A 237 -2.05 9.78 -19.22
CA ILE A 237 -0.94 8.82 -19.07
C ILE A 237 -1.31 7.50 -19.73
N ALA A 238 -2.56 7.07 -19.60
CA ALA A 238 -3.14 5.89 -20.25
C ALA A 238 -4.66 5.99 -20.22
N SER A 239 -5.37 5.19 -21.02
CA SER A 239 -6.82 5.17 -21.03
C SER A 239 -7.41 3.79 -21.32
N ILE A 240 -8.68 3.64 -20.98
CA ILE A 240 -9.56 2.56 -21.37
C ILE A 240 -10.81 3.16 -22.03
N LYS A 241 -11.66 2.31 -22.59
CA LYS A 241 -13.01 2.61 -23.07
C LYS A 241 -14.02 2.06 -22.05
N PRO A 242 -14.52 2.89 -21.11
CA PRO A 242 -15.47 2.44 -20.12
C PRO A 242 -16.81 2.03 -20.76
N SER A 243 -17.50 1.09 -20.12
CA SER A 243 -18.84 0.68 -20.55
C SER A 243 -19.73 0.27 -19.37
N GLY A 244 -21.04 0.47 -19.52
CA GLY A 244 -22.03 0.15 -18.50
C GLY A 244 -21.98 1.06 -17.26
N LYS A 245 -22.60 0.61 -16.17
CA LYS A 245 -22.67 1.36 -14.90
C LYS A 245 -21.32 1.38 -14.17
N LEU A 246 -21.06 2.47 -13.44
CA LEU A 246 -20.02 2.51 -12.41
C LEU A 246 -20.38 1.57 -11.24
N LEU A 247 -19.36 1.19 -10.48
CA LEU A 247 -19.41 0.39 -9.27
C LEU A 247 -18.99 1.20 -8.03
N ASP A 248 -18.97 2.53 -8.14
CA ASP A 248 -18.49 3.49 -7.13
C ASP A 248 -19.36 3.55 -5.86
N LYS A 249 -20.55 2.95 -5.92
CA LYS A 249 -21.48 2.77 -4.79
C LYS A 249 -21.55 1.34 -4.28
N GLU A 250 -20.88 0.39 -4.92
CA GLU A 250 -20.93 -1.02 -4.50
C GLU A 250 -20.11 -1.25 -3.22
N LYS A 251 -20.45 -2.31 -2.48
CA LYS A 251 -19.68 -2.72 -1.30
C LYS A 251 -18.35 -3.34 -1.72
N VAL A 252 -17.25 -2.91 -1.11
CA VAL A 252 -15.90 -3.38 -1.42
C VAL A 252 -15.16 -3.78 -0.14
N ALA A 253 -14.71 -5.02 -0.09
CA ALA A 253 -13.68 -5.48 0.85
C ALA A 253 -12.33 -5.50 0.12
N LEU A 254 -11.42 -4.60 0.51
CA LEU A 254 -10.06 -4.59 0.00
C LEU A 254 -9.15 -5.42 0.93
N ILE A 255 -8.52 -6.46 0.39
CA ILE A 255 -7.62 -7.32 1.14
C ILE A 255 -6.17 -6.92 0.86
N THR A 256 -5.41 -6.65 1.91
CA THR A 256 -3.97 -6.34 1.84
C THR A 256 -3.18 -7.32 2.69
N GLY A 257 -1.93 -7.57 2.34
CA GLY A 257 -1.01 -8.40 3.12
C GLY A 257 0.35 -7.75 3.29
N ILE A 258 1.28 -8.40 4.00
CA ILE A 258 2.63 -7.83 4.23
C ILE A 258 3.47 -7.66 2.95
N PHE A 259 3.05 -8.29 1.84
CA PHE A 259 3.63 -8.08 0.50
C PHE A 259 2.97 -6.98 -0.32
N THR A 260 1.80 -6.47 0.10
CA THR A 260 1.18 -5.35 -0.60
C THR A 260 2.08 -4.13 -0.46
N GLY A 261 2.68 -3.68 -1.56
CA GLY A 261 3.74 -2.68 -1.52
C GLY A 261 3.76 -1.79 -2.75
N SER A 262 4.33 -0.59 -2.62
CA SER A 262 4.56 0.33 -3.74
C SER A 262 3.25 0.63 -4.48
N SER A 263 3.17 0.40 -5.80
CA SER A 263 1.92 0.61 -6.55
C SER A 263 0.73 -0.25 -6.07
N GLY A 264 0.97 -1.36 -5.36
CA GLY A 264 -0.10 -2.09 -4.67
C GLY A 264 -0.69 -1.26 -3.52
N GLU A 265 0.14 -0.53 -2.76
CA GLU A 265 -0.32 0.42 -1.74
C GLU A 265 -0.97 1.67 -2.37
N VAL A 266 -0.50 2.12 -3.54
CA VAL A 266 -1.17 3.19 -4.29
C VAL A 266 -2.57 2.76 -4.72
N THR A 267 -2.72 1.55 -5.27
CA THR A 267 -4.02 0.97 -5.59
C THR A 267 -4.89 0.88 -4.34
N ALA A 268 -4.34 0.44 -3.21
CA ALA A 268 -5.07 0.38 -1.95
C ALA A 268 -5.51 1.77 -1.45
N LEU A 269 -4.61 2.77 -1.52
CA LEU A 269 -4.87 4.14 -1.12
C LEU A 269 -5.98 4.78 -1.96
N ALA A 270 -6.08 4.40 -3.24
CA ALA A 270 -7.15 4.84 -4.11
C ALA A 270 -8.54 4.41 -3.62
N PHE A 271 -8.67 3.46 -2.69
CA PHE A 271 -9.95 3.11 -2.07
C PHE A 271 -10.17 3.74 -0.69
N LYS A 272 -9.13 4.34 -0.10
CA LYS A 272 -9.18 4.84 1.28
C LYS A 272 -10.18 5.99 1.40
N GLY A 273 -11.07 5.90 2.38
CA GLY A 273 -12.08 6.92 2.66
C GLY A 273 -13.35 6.83 1.80
N ARG A 274 -13.44 5.87 0.86
CA ARG A 274 -14.68 5.60 0.14
C ARG A 274 -15.72 5.00 1.09
N GLN A 275 -16.97 5.40 0.93
CA GLN A 275 -18.05 5.13 1.88
C GLN A 275 -18.33 3.64 2.09
N ASN A 276 -18.28 2.86 1.01
CA ASN A 276 -18.64 1.44 1.02
C ASN A 276 -17.41 0.53 0.94
N THR A 277 -16.24 1.03 1.38
CA THR A 277 -14.98 0.27 1.36
C THR A 277 -14.48 0.00 2.78
N ILE A 278 -14.17 -1.26 3.06
CA ILE A 278 -13.41 -1.67 4.25
C ILE A 278 -12.09 -2.32 3.84
N PHE A 279 -11.09 -2.19 4.69
CA PHE A 279 -9.78 -2.80 4.51
C PHE A 279 -9.62 -3.95 5.50
N ILE A 280 -9.16 -5.10 5.01
CA ILE A 280 -8.92 -6.29 5.82
C ILE A 280 -7.50 -6.79 5.56
N GLY A 281 -6.68 -6.84 6.61
CA GLY A 281 -5.35 -7.43 6.56
C GLY A 281 -5.40 -8.95 6.50
N GLU A 282 -4.26 -9.56 6.19
CA GLU A 282 -4.16 -10.99 6.00
C GLU A 282 -4.18 -11.78 7.32
N ASN A 283 -4.46 -13.08 7.21
CA ASN A 283 -4.60 -13.98 8.36
C ASN A 283 -5.61 -13.48 9.41
N THR A 284 -6.65 -12.80 8.95
CA THR A 284 -7.75 -12.31 9.80
C THR A 284 -8.95 -13.24 9.70
N LEU A 285 -9.43 -13.67 10.87
CA LEU A 285 -10.66 -14.44 11.00
C LEU A 285 -11.81 -13.48 11.35
N VAL A 286 -12.88 -13.51 10.55
CA VAL A 286 -14.14 -12.84 10.85
C VAL A 286 -15.19 -13.90 11.15
N GLY A 287 -15.62 -13.97 12.41
CA GLY A 287 -16.63 -14.89 12.87
C GLY A 287 -18.02 -14.65 12.26
N ILE A 288 -18.95 -15.52 12.61
CA ILE A 288 -20.32 -15.51 12.08
C ILE A 288 -21.09 -14.30 12.65
N GLY A 289 -21.97 -13.73 11.83
CA GLY A 289 -22.95 -12.72 12.27
C GLY A 289 -22.39 -11.33 12.55
N ASN A 290 -21.17 -11.03 12.08
CA ASN A 290 -20.55 -9.72 12.25
C ASN A 290 -21.18 -8.66 11.34
N VAL A 291 -21.26 -7.43 11.85
CA VAL A 291 -21.69 -6.23 11.10
C VAL A 291 -20.53 -5.26 11.02
N LEU A 292 -19.95 -5.12 9.83
CA LEU A 292 -18.77 -4.28 9.58
C LEU A 292 -19.14 -3.11 8.66
N ILE A 293 -19.26 -1.92 9.23
CA ILE A 293 -19.66 -0.71 8.52
C ILE A 293 -18.51 0.28 8.51
N GLY A 294 -18.05 0.63 7.31
CA GLY A 294 -16.93 1.53 7.11
C GLY A 294 -17.22 3.00 7.47
N PRO A 295 -16.20 3.87 7.50
CA PRO A 295 -14.81 3.59 7.13
C PRO A 295 -14.08 2.73 8.18
N LEU A 296 -13.52 1.60 7.76
CA LEU A 296 -12.92 0.61 8.66
C LEU A 296 -11.62 0.06 8.06
N THR A 297 -10.58 0.01 8.88
CA THR A 297 -9.33 -0.69 8.57
C THR A 297 -9.03 -1.72 9.65
N ILE A 298 -8.96 -2.97 9.25
CA ILE A 298 -8.57 -4.11 10.07
C ILE A 298 -7.15 -4.52 9.64
N GLY A 299 -6.23 -4.65 10.59
CA GLY A 299 -4.87 -5.11 10.39
C GLY A 299 -4.76 -6.61 10.12
N ASN A 300 -3.57 -7.16 10.35
CA ASN A 300 -3.24 -8.55 10.09
C ASN A 300 -3.30 -9.39 11.37
N ASN A 301 -3.47 -10.71 11.23
CA ASN A 301 -3.49 -11.67 12.35
C ASN A 301 -4.56 -11.35 13.40
N ILE A 302 -5.75 -10.93 12.98
CA ILE A 302 -6.82 -10.54 13.89
C ILE A 302 -7.84 -11.66 14.01
N ILE A 303 -8.34 -11.88 15.23
CA ILE A 303 -9.55 -12.69 15.45
C ILE A 303 -10.68 -11.73 15.82
N ILE A 304 -11.69 -11.65 14.96
CA ILE A 304 -12.99 -11.06 15.28
C ILE A 304 -13.93 -12.23 15.55
N ALA A 305 -14.37 -12.38 16.81
CA ALA A 305 -15.29 -13.43 17.20
C ALA A 305 -16.71 -13.20 16.62
N GLN A 306 -17.71 -13.89 17.12
CA GLN A 306 -19.07 -13.85 16.60
C GLN A 306 -19.81 -12.58 17.04
N TYR A 307 -20.74 -12.11 16.20
CA TYR A 307 -21.70 -11.05 16.52
C TYR A 307 -21.09 -9.72 17.00
N VAL A 308 -19.89 -9.38 16.51
CA VAL A 308 -19.28 -8.07 16.70
C VAL A 308 -19.92 -7.05 15.76
N VAL A 309 -20.22 -5.88 16.31
CA VAL A 309 -20.69 -4.72 15.54
C VAL A 309 -19.59 -3.67 15.53
N ILE A 310 -19.15 -3.28 14.33
CA ILE A 310 -18.15 -2.24 14.12
C ILE A 310 -18.76 -1.21 13.19
N SER A 311 -19.04 -0.01 13.69
CA SER A 311 -19.67 1.05 12.89
C SER A 311 -18.86 2.33 12.90
N GLY A 312 -18.24 2.64 11.75
CA GLY A 312 -17.64 3.94 11.48
C GLY A 312 -18.65 5.07 11.28
N LEU A 313 -19.96 4.76 11.24
CA LEU A 313 -21.06 5.70 11.03
C LEU A 313 -21.86 5.92 12.32
N ASN A 314 -22.27 7.17 12.53
CA ASN A 314 -23.30 7.57 13.49
C ASN A 314 -24.23 8.61 12.84
N HIS A 315 -25.47 8.69 13.31
CA HIS A 315 -26.33 9.83 13.01
C HIS A 315 -26.06 10.95 14.01
N ASP A 316 -26.06 12.19 13.52
CA ASP A 316 -26.18 13.34 14.40
C ASP A 316 -27.60 13.39 14.99
N TYR A 317 -27.72 14.03 16.15
CA TYR A 317 -28.97 14.07 16.92
C TYR A 317 -29.22 15.42 17.60
N GLU A 318 -28.35 16.41 17.37
CA GLU A 318 -28.39 17.69 18.08
C GLU A 318 -29.57 18.59 17.63
N SER A 319 -30.05 18.43 16.40
CA SER A 319 -31.21 19.18 15.91
C SER A 319 -32.49 18.48 16.33
N ILE A 320 -33.21 19.07 17.30
CA ILE A 320 -34.47 18.54 17.80
C ILE A 320 -35.66 18.77 16.83
N ASP A 321 -35.50 19.67 15.87
CA ASP A 321 -36.54 20.00 14.87
C ASP A 321 -36.54 19.05 13.67
N LEU A 322 -35.53 18.19 13.56
CA LEU A 322 -35.38 17.23 12.47
C LEU A 322 -35.44 15.78 13.00
N PRO A 323 -36.19 14.89 12.34
CA PRO A 323 -36.09 13.47 12.65
C PRO A 323 -34.67 12.97 12.38
N ILE A 324 -34.19 11.98 13.15
CA ILE A 324 -32.83 11.41 13.02
C ILE A 324 -32.50 11.00 11.57
N SER A 325 -33.49 10.54 10.81
CA SER A 325 -33.33 10.15 9.40
C SER A 325 -33.01 11.32 8.45
N ALA A 326 -33.35 12.55 8.83
CA ALA A 326 -33.04 13.77 8.08
C ALA A 326 -31.79 14.48 8.61
N GLN A 327 -31.21 14.02 9.72
CA GLN A 327 -30.00 14.60 10.29
C GLN A 327 -28.74 14.07 9.58
N PRO A 328 -27.64 14.85 9.57
CA PRO A 328 -26.39 14.44 8.95
C PRO A 328 -25.82 13.15 9.54
N ILE A 329 -25.02 12.45 8.73
CA ILE A 329 -24.29 11.25 9.16
C ILE A 329 -22.83 11.63 9.44
N ASN A 330 -22.39 11.44 10.68
CA ASN A 330 -21.01 11.58 11.07
C ASN A 330 -20.23 10.29 10.77
N LYS A 331 -19.06 10.44 10.13
CA LYS A 331 -18.21 9.33 9.70
C LYS A 331 -16.82 9.54 10.27
N ARG A 332 -16.37 8.64 11.13
CA ARG A 332 -15.00 8.65 11.67
C ARG A 332 -14.37 7.27 11.51
N PRO A 333 -13.17 7.19 10.94
CA PRO A 333 -12.54 5.92 10.61
C PRO A 333 -12.23 5.12 11.87
N ILE A 334 -12.57 3.83 11.84
CA ILE A 334 -12.13 2.87 12.85
C ILE A 334 -10.86 2.19 12.35
N THR A 335 -9.88 2.04 13.24
CA THR A 335 -8.65 1.28 12.95
C THR A 335 -8.44 0.22 14.01
N ILE A 336 -8.28 -1.04 13.60
CA ILE A 336 -7.82 -2.13 14.45
C ILE A 336 -6.44 -2.52 13.93
N ASP A 337 -5.41 -2.26 14.73
CA ASP A 337 -4.03 -2.62 14.40
C ASP A 337 -3.81 -4.15 14.53
N ASP A 338 -2.65 -4.63 14.07
CA ASP A 338 -2.34 -6.06 13.98
C ASP A 338 -2.44 -6.83 15.31
N ASP A 339 -2.55 -8.15 15.20
CA ASP A 339 -2.42 -9.12 16.30
C ASP A 339 -3.47 -8.94 17.42
N CYS A 340 -4.64 -8.38 17.10
CA CYS A 340 -5.71 -8.14 18.08
C CYS A 340 -6.71 -9.32 18.16
N TRP A 341 -7.35 -9.45 19.33
CA TRP A 341 -8.52 -10.31 19.51
C TRP A 341 -9.71 -9.48 19.96
N ILE A 342 -10.78 -9.52 19.17
CA ILE A 342 -12.07 -8.89 19.47
C ILE A 342 -13.05 -9.99 19.90
N GLY A 343 -13.40 -10.00 21.18
CA GLY A 343 -14.32 -10.98 21.77
C GLY A 343 -15.74 -10.90 21.22
N ALA A 344 -16.54 -11.93 21.48
CA ALA A 344 -17.89 -12.03 20.94
C ALA A 344 -18.80 -10.92 21.47
N ASN A 345 -19.79 -10.49 20.68
CA ASN A 345 -20.76 -9.45 21.04
C ASN A 345 -20.12 -8.10 21.44
N VAL A 346 -18.92 -7.80 20.95
CA VAL A 346 -18.30 -6.49 21.14
C VAL A 346 -18.93 -5.46 20.21
N VAL A 347 -19.10 -4.23 20.69
CA VAL A 347 -19.48 -3.07 19.88
C VAL A 347 -18.32 -2.08 19.84
N ILE A 348 -17.89 -1.70 18.64
CA ILE A 348 -16.85 -0.68 18.43
C ILE A 348 -17.48 0.52 17.72
N THR A 349 -17.41 1.68 18.39
CA THR A 349 -18.05 2.91 17.92
C THR A 349 -17.15 3.74 16.99
N SER A 350 -17.78 4.64 16.24
CA SER A 350 -17.15 5.50 15.23
C SER A 350 -15.95 6.28 15.78
N GLY A 351 -14.81 6.19 15.08
CA GLY A 351 -13.58 6.95 15.38
C GLY A 351 -12.60 6.29 16.33
N VAL A 352 -12.89 5.07 16.81
CA VAL A 352 -12.00 4.33 17.72
C VAL A 352 -10.78 3.76 16.99
N LYS A 353 -9.62 3.89 17.63
CA LYS A 353 -8.40 3.14 17.31
C LYS A 353 -8.09 2.09 18.38
N ILE A 354 -8.01 0.83 17.97
CA ILE A 354 -7.49 -0.28 18.77
C ILE A 354 -6.05 -0.53 18.36
N GLY A 355 -5.12 -0.35 19.29
CA GLY A 355 -3.70 -0.51 19.07
C GLY A 355 -3.28 -1.97 18.94
N LYS A 356 -2.07 -2.18 18.42
CA LYS A 356 -1.51 -3.51 18.17
C LYS A 356 -1.58 -4.42 19.41
N HIS A 357 -1.86 -5.70 19.21
CA HIS A 357 -1.83 -6.72 20.27
C HIS A 357 -2.80 -6.46 21.43
N CYS A 358 -3.96 -5.86 21.14
CA CYS A 358 -5.01 -5.66 22.13
C CYS A 358 -5.98 -6.83 22.20
N VAL A 359 -6.55 -7.03 23.39
CA VAL A 359 -7.68 -7.95 23.60
C VAL A 359 -8.87 -7.15 24.08
N ILE A 360 -9.99 -7.24 23.37
CA ILE A 360 -11.27 -6.68 23.81
C ILE A 360 -12.14 -7.84 24.30
N ALA A 361 -12.45 -7.85 25.60
CA ALA A 361 -13.25 -8.90 26.20
C ALA A 361 -14.68 -8.93 25.63
N ALA A 362 -15.30 -10.11 25.63
CA ALA A 362 -16.64 -10.31 25.10
C ALA A 362 -17.66 -9.37 25.77
N GLY A 363 -18.66 -8.93 25.00
CA GLY A 363 -19.75 -8.05 25.47
C GLY A 363 -19.33 -6.60 25.76
N SER A 364 -18.12 -6.18 25.37
CA SER A 364 -17.64 -4.82 25.66
C SER A 364 -18.15 -3.78 24.66
N ILE A 365 -18.37 -2.54 25.12
CA ILE A 365 -18.68 -1.39 24.24
C ILE A 365 -17.49 -0.44 24.22
N VAL A 366 -16.75 -0.43 23.11
CA VAL A 366 -15.54 0.36 22.93
C VAL A 366 -15.91 1.74 22.37
N THR A 367 -15.83 2.75 23.23
CA THR A 367 -16.16 4.15 22.92
C THR A 367 -14.96 5.08 22.81
N ARG A 368 -13.75 4.56 23.09
CA ARG A 368 -12.49 5.31 23.11
C ARG A 368 -11.35 4.44 22.63
N ASP A 369 -10.26 5.07 22.21
CA ASP A 369 -9.06 4.39 21.77
C ASP A 369 -8.51 3.44 22.86
N VAL A 370 -7.97 2.31 22.40
CA VAL A 370 -7.30 1.33 23.25
C VAL A 370 -5.82 1.31 22.85
N PRO A 371 -4.89 1.74 23.73
CA PRO A 371 -3.46 1.76 23.43
C PRO A 371 -2.92 0.36 23.13
N PRO A 372 -1.86 0.22 22.30
CA PRO A 372 -1.24 -1.07 22.02
C PRO A 372 -0.89 -1.86 23.29
N PHE A 373 -0.94 -3.19 23.20
CA PHE A 373 -0.64 -4.12 24.28
C PHE A 373 -1.50 -3.90 25.54
N SER A 374 -2.81 -3.72 25.33
CA SER A 374 -3.80 -3.54 26.39
C SER A 374 -4.90 -4.59 26.31
N ILE A 375 -5.46 -4.95 27.47
CA ILE A 375 -6.71 -5.71 27.56
C ILE A 375 -7.79 -4.77 28.06
N ALA A 376 -8.89 -4.65 27.34
CA ALA A 376 -10.03 -3.81 27.70
C ALA A 376 -11.32 -4.63 27.85
N ALA A 377 -12.16 -4.25 28.82
CA ALA A 377 -13.43 -4.91 29.10
C ALA A 377 -14.50 -3.93 29.59
N GLY A 378 -15.77 -4.28 29.41
CA GLY A 378 -16.92 -3.60 30.01
C GLY A 378 -17.68 -2.66 29.08
N ASN A 379 -18.70 -2.00 29.63
CA ASN A 379 -19.54 -1.03 28.94
C ASN A 379 -19.70 0.23 29.81
N PRO A 380 -19.07 1.36 29.44
CA PRO A 380 -18.08 1.50 28.39
C PRO A 380 -16.77 0.76 28.73
N ALA A 381 -16.06 0.26 27.71
CA ALA A 381 -14.83 -0.51 27.89
C ALA A 381 -13.76 0.32 28.60
N ARG A 382 -13.05 -0.32 29.54
CA ARG A 382 -11.90 0.23 30.27
C ARG A 382 -10.72 -0.72 30.17
N ILE A 383 -9.52 -0.17 30.15
CA ILE A 383 -8.30 -0.98 30.22
C ILE A 383 -8.29 -1.66 31.59
N ILE A 384 -8.09 -2.96 31.61
CA ILE A 384 -8.01 -3.80 32.82
C ILE A 384 -6.63 -4.42 33.00
N LYS A 385 -5.84 -4.53 31.93
CA LYS A 385 -4.44 -4.96 31.97
C LYS A 385 -3.60 -4.28 30.89
N ARG A 386 -2.31 -4.13 31.16
CA ARG A 386 -1.29 -3.72 30.18
C ARG A 386 -0.11 -4.70 30.21
N TYR A 387 0.48 -4.95 29.04
CA TYR A 387 1.67 -5.80 28.97
C TYR A 387 2.88 -5.05 29.52
N ASN A 388 3.59 -5.68 30.45
CA ASN A 388 4.85 -5.22 30.99
C ASN A 388 6.00 -5.97 30.29
N PRO A 389 6.80 -5.29 29.44
CA PRO A 389 7.87 -5.94 28.70
C PRO A 389 9.03 -6.40 29.58
N ASP A 390 9.30 -5.71 30.70
CA ASP A 390 10.38 -6.04 31.62
C ASP A 390 10.08 -7.33 32.38
N LYS A 391 8.84 -7.46 32.85
CA LYS A 391 8.37 -8.66 33.56
C LYS A 391 7.85 -9.77 32.63
N LYS A 392 7.66 -9.46 31.34
CA LYS A 392 7.02 -10.34 30.34
C LYS A 392 5.65 -10.88 30.78
N MET A 393 4.83 -10.03 31.41
CA MET A 393 3.52 -10.42 31.95
C MET A 393 2.49 -9.29 31.80
N TRP A 394 1.21 -9.61 31.99
CA TRP A 394 0.12 -8.64 31.97
C TRP A 394 -0.19 -8.14 33.38
N ASP A 395 0.16 -6.89 33.66
CA ASP A 395 -0.11 -6.24 34.94
C ASP A 395 -1.55 -5.69 34.95
N LYS A 396 -2.28 -5.87 36.05
CA LYS A 396 -3.55 -5.18 36.28
C LYS A 396 -3.28 -3.68 36.42
N VAL A 397 -4.20 -2.88 35.90
CA VAL A 397 -4.14 -1.42 36.01
C VAL A 397 -5.06 -0.93 37.13
N ASP A 398 -4.80 0.29 37.62
CA ASP A 398 -5.69 0.93 38.60
C ASP A 398 -7.02 1.33 37.93
N GLN A 399 -7.95 1.92 38.70
CA GLN A 399 -9.26 2.33 38.17
C GLN A 399 -9.20 3.39 37.06
N ARG A 400 -8.04 4.01 36.82
CA ARG A 400 -7.84 5.02 35.77
C ARG A 400 -7.30 4.41 34.47
N GLY A 401 -6.87 3.15 34.49
CA GLY A 401 -6.53 2.36 33.31
C GLY A 401 -5.08 2.45 32.85
#